data_AF-A0A7J7QYD8-F1
#
_entry.id   AF-A0A7J7QYD8-F1
#
_cell.length_a   1.000
_cell.length_b   1.000
_cell.length_c   1.000
_cell.angle_alpha   90.00
_cell.angle_beta   90.00
_cell.angle_gamma   90.00
#
_symmetry.space_group_name_H-M   'P 1'
#
loop_
_entity.id
_entity.type
_entity.pdbx_description
1 polymer ?
#
loop_
_entity_poly.entity_id
_entity_poly.type
_entity_poly.pdbx_seq_one_letter_code
_entity_poly.pdbx_strand_id
1 'polypeptide(L)'
;MPTRWSATSQGALPGSVGVTYELCAGLVDQPGFSLEEVACREAWEECGYRLAPSDLRRVATYKSGVGVTGSSQTMFYAEVTDAQREGPGGGLAEEGELIEVTHLPLDGAQAFADNPDVPKTLGVIFGVSWFLNCVAPGLGLQ
;
A
#
# COMPACT_ATOMS: atom_id res chain seq x y z
N MET A 1 40.91 30.16 -20.08
CA MET A 1 39.55 30.60 -19.72
C MET A 1 38.93 29.52 -18.85
N PRO A 2 38.54 29.78 -17.59
CA PRO A 2 37.89 28.75 -16.78
C PRO A 2 36.40 28.68 -17.16
N THR A 3 35.94 27.50 -17.53
CA THR A 3 34.52 27.18 -17.71
C THR A 3 33.83 27.18 -16.35
N ARG A 4 32.91 28.14 -16.16
CA ARG A 4 32.05 28.24 -14.98
C ARG A 4 30.86 27.31 -15.19
N TRP A 5 30.81 26.20 -14.47
CA TRP A 5 29.59 25.40 -14.37
C TRP A 5 28.61 26.13 -13.44
N SER A 6 27.58 26.75 -14.00
CA SER A 6 26.43 27.16 -13.21
C SER A 6 25.55 25.94 -12.98
N ALA A 7 25.70 25.30 -11.82
CA ALA A 7 24.65 24.43 -11.31
C ALA A 7 23.43 25.33 -11.06
N THR A 8 22.47 25.35 -11.99
CA THR A 8 21.13 25.82 -11.69
C THR A 8 20.61 24.91 -10.59
N SER A 9 20.53 25.44 -9.37
CA SER A 9 19.78 24.83 -8.28
C SER A 9 18.33 24.73 -8.76
N GLN A 10 17.94 23.58 -9.29
CA GLN A 10 16.52 23.28 -9.38
C GLN A 10 15.99 23.35 -7.95
N GLY A 11 15.08 24.30 -7.69
CA GLY A 11 14.44 24.40 -6.38
C GLY A 11 13.83 23.04 -5.99
N ALA A 12 13.75 22.76 -4.70
CA ALA A 12 13.11 21.54 -4.22
C ALA A 12 11.71 21.41 -4.85
N LEU A 13 11.43 20.24 -5.44
CA LEU A 13 10.12 19.94 -5.99
C LEU A 13 9.09 19.88 -4.83
N PRO A 14 7.82 20.26 -5.06
CA PRO A 14 6.80 20.12 -4.02
C PRO A 14 6.57 18.65 -3.71
N GLY A 15 6.43 18.28 -2.43
CA GLY A 15 6.29 16.87 -2.02
C GLY A 15 5.15 16.11 -2.71
N SER A 16 4.12 16.82 -3.17
CA SER A 16 3.01 16.27 -3.95
C SER A 16 3.44 15.52 -5.22
N VAL A 17 4.61 15.83 -5.81
CA VAL A 17 5.08 15.09 -7.00
C VAL A 17 5.55 13.68 -6.70
N GLY A 18 5.82 13.36 -5.43
CA GLY A 18 6.28 12.04 -4.99
C GLY A 18 5.15 11.13 -4.47
N VAL A 19 3.92 11.65 -4.39
CA VAL A 19 2.79 10.89 -3.85
C VAL A 19 2.45 9.74 -4.78
N THR A 20 2.42 8.53 -4.22
CA THR A 20 2.11 7.29 -4.93
C THR A 20 1.09 6.52 -4.12
N TYR A 21 0.07 5.96 -4.78
CA TYR A 21 -0.86 5.06 -4.13
C TYR A 21 -0.24 3.66 -4.00
N GLU A 22 -0.22 3.17 -2.77
CA GLU A 22 0.36 1.88 -2.42
C GLU A 22 -0.62 1.06 -1.58
N LEU A 23 -0.39 -0.24 -1.50
CA LEU A 23 -1.06 -1.07 -0.50
C LEU A 23 -0.28 -0.94 0.81
N CYS A 24 -0.99 -1.01 1.94
CA CYS A 24 -0.37 -1.16 3.26
C CYS A 24 0.62 -2.33 3.26
N ALA A 25 1.86 -2.07 3.69
CA ALA A 25 2.94 -3.03 3.60
C ALA A 25 4.13 -2.67 4.49
N GLY A 26 4.69 -3.68 5.16
CA GLY A 26 5.89 -3.53 5.97
C GLY A 26 6.89 -4.66 5.77
N LEU A 27 8.07 -4.48 6.34
CA LEU A 27 9.15 -5.46 6.29
C LEU A 27 8.97 -6.53 7.37
N VAL A 28 9.39 -7.75 7.06
CA VAL A 28 9.50 -8.82 8.05
C VAL A 28 10.91 -8.76 8.64
N ASP A 29 11.13 -7.83 9.57
CA ASP A 29 12.44 -7.51 10.14
C ASP A 29 12.58 -7.96 11.61
N GLN A 30 11.46 -8.18 12.31
CA GLN A 30 11.43 -8.68 13.68
C GLN A 30 11.27 -10.20 13.73
N PRO A 31 12.17 -10.93 14.43
CA PRO A 31 12.10 -12.37 14.51
C PRO A 31 10.91 -12.85 15.36
N GLY A 32 10.32 -13.97 14.97
CA GLY A 32 9.27 -14.65 15.74
C GLY A 32 7.84 -14.24 15.38
N PHE A 33 7.66 -13.25 14.52
CA PHE A 33 6.35 -12.93 13.94
C PHE A 33 6.08 -13.73 12.67
N SER A 34 4.85 -14.20 12.53
CA SER A 34 4.26 -14.70 11.29
C SER A 34 4.02 -13.56 10.30
N LEU A 35 3.80 -13.91 9.02
CA LEU A 35 3.50 -12.91 7.99
C LEU A 35 2.19 -12.19 8.26
N GLU A 36 1.22 -12.92 8.81
CA GLU A 36 -0.08 -12.43 9.22
C GLU A 36 0.04 -11.43 10.37
N GLU A 37 0.86 -11.72 11.38
CA GLU A 37 1.09 -10.80 12.49
C GLU A 37 1.77 -9.50 12.05
N VAL A 38 2.73 -9.57 11.12
CA VAL A 38 3.32 -8.37 10.52
C VAL A 38 2.24 -7.58 9.78
N ALA A 39 1.46 -8.21 8.90
CA ALA A 39 0.39 -7.53 8.17
C ALA A 39 -0.65 -6.87 9.10
N CYS A 40 -1.02 -7.50 10.21
CA CYS A 40 -1.91 -6.89 11.21
C CYS A 40 -1.29 -5.68 11.92
N ARG A 41 0.03 -5.69 12.17
CA ARG A 41 0.74 -4.54 12.77
C ARG A 41 0.78 -3.36 11.82
N GLU A 42 1.12 -3.59 10.56
CA GLU A 42 1.14 -2.54 9.54
C GLU A 42 -0.26 -1.97 9.29
N ALA A 43 -1.29 -2.80 9.24
CA ALA A 43 -2.67 -2.33 9.09
C ALA A 43 -3.12 -1.44 10.26
N TRP A 44 -2.62 -1.69 11.46
CA TRP A 44 -2.87 -0.84 12.63
C TRP A 44 -2.13 0.50 12.51
N GLU A 45 -0.85 0.45 12.17
CA GLU A 45 0.04 1.61 12.12
C GLU A 45 -0.26 2.54 10.94
N GLU A 46 -0.31 1.98 9.73
CA GLU A 46 -0.49 2.74 8.50
C GLU A 46 -1.95 3.07 8.23
N CYS A 47 -2.88 2.15 8.54
CA CYS A 47 -4.30 2.29 8.16
C CYS A 47 -5.25 2.55 9.35
N GLY A 48 -4.81 2.36 10.60
CA GLY A 48 -5.64 2.55 11.79
C GLY A 48 -6.68 1.45 12.04
N TYR A 49 -6.56 0.30 11.38
CA TYR A 49 -7.50 -0.83 11.51
C TYR A 49 -6.91 -1.94 12.38
N ARG A 50 -7.71 -2.43 13.33
CA ARG A 50 -7.32 -3.53 14.20
C ARG A 50 -7.84 -4.87 13.69
N LEU A 51 -6.91 -5.74 13.31
CA LEU A 51 -7.16 -7.05 12.73
C LEU A 51 -6.53 -8.16 13.58
N ALA A 52 -7.13 -9.34 13.55
CA ALA A 52 -6.50 -10.57 14.00
C ALA A 52 -5.91 -11.34 12.80
N PRO A 53 -4.85 -12.14 13.00
CA PRO A 53 -4.31 -13.01 11.95
C PRO A 53 -5.35 -13.92 11.29
N SER A 54 -6.38 -14.34 12.03
CA SER A 54 -7.50 -15.14 11.51
C SER A 54 -8.39 -14.42 10.51
N ASP A 55 -8.36 -13.09 10.48
CA ASP A 55 -9.15 -12.27 9.56
C ASP A 55 -8.49 -12.20 8.18
N LEU A 56 -7.19 -12.54 8.09
CA LEU A 56 -6.40 -12.42 6.88
C LEU A 56 -6.58 -13.63 5.97
N ARG A 57 -7.00 -13.36 4.73
CA ARG A 57 -6.97 -14.30 3.62
C ARG A 57 -5.74 -14.04 2.77
N ARG A 58 -4.84 -15.03 2.65
CA ARG A 58 -3.70 -14.94 1.73
C ARG A 58 -4.18 -14.88 0.28
N VAL A 59 -3.72 -13.88 -0.45
CA VAL A 59 -4.05 -13.63 -1.86
C VAL A 59 -2.99 -14.26 -2.77
N ALA A 60 -1.73 -13.89 -2.57
CA ALA A 60 -0.62 -14.33 -3.40
C ALA A 60 0.71 -14.23 -2.66
N THR A 61 1.69 -15.03 -3.10
CA THR A 61 3.10 -14.88 -2.73
C THR A 61 3.90 -14.77 -4.03
N TYR A 62 4.73 -13.75 -4.15
CA TYR A 62 5.44 -13.43 -5.38
C TYR A 62 6.83 -12.86 -5.11
N LYS A 63 7.64 -12.76 -6.16
CA LYS A 63 8.96 -12.13 -6.13
C LYS A 63 8.86 -10.71 -6.66
N SER A 64 9.31 -9.74 -5.86
CA SER A 64 9.40 -8.34 -6.22
C SER A 64 10.86 -7.94 -6.47
N GLY A 65 11.07 -6.88 -7.26
CA GLY A 65 12.40 -6.34 -7.52
C GLY A 65 13.39 -7.36 -8.09
N VAL A 66 12.95 -8.28 -8.97
CA VAL A 66 13.75 -9.43 -9.44
C VAL A 66 15.07 -9.06 -10.12
N GLY A 67 15.21 -7.84 -10.64
CA GLY A 67 16.47 -7.33 -11.20
C GLY A 67 17.40 -6.64 -10.19
N VAL A 68 17.00 -6.51 -8.93
CA VAL A 68 17.71 -5.73 -7.90
C VAL A 68 17.83 -6.50 -6.58
N THR A 69 16.70 -6.90 -5.98
CA THR A 69 16.64 -7.51 -4.64
C THR A 69 16.12 -8.94 -4.64
N GLY A 70 15.16 -9.27 -5.52
CA GLY A 70 14.51 -10.58 -5.54
C GLY A 70 13.70 -10.90 -4.26
N SER A 71 13.23 -9.87 -3.54
CA SER A 71 12.50 -10.00 -2.28
C SER A 71 11.22 -10.81 -2.44
N SER A 72 10.93 -11.70 -1.49
CA SER A 72 9.62 -12.35 -1.40
C SER A 72 8.61 -11.39 -0.78
N GLN A 73 7.42 -11.27 -1.37
CA GLN A 73 6.29 -10.55 -0.80
C GLN A 73 5.07 -11.46 -0.73
N THR A 74 4.26 -11.33 0.32
CA THR A 74 2.98 -12.03 0.46
C THR A 74 1.89 -11.00 0.69
N MET A 75 0.86 -11.03 -0.15
CA MET A 75 -0.30 -10.15 -0.06
C MET A 75 -1.45 -10.86 0.66
N PHE A 76 -2.11 -10.14 1.56
CA PHE A 76 -3.30 -10.58 2.27
C PHE A 76 -4.50 -9.67 1.95
N TYR A 77 -5.69 -10.18 2.23
CA TYR A 77 -6.98 -9.48 2.14
C TYR A 77 -7.73 -9.65 3.45
N ALA A 78 -8.42 -8.60 3.91
CA ALA A 78 -9.36 -8.65 5.02
C ALA A 78 -10.56 -7.75 4.73
N GLU A 79 -11.73 -8.18 5.22
CA GLU A 79 -12.92 -7.33 5.29
C GLU A 79 -12.93 -6.61 6.63
N VAL A 80 -13.25 -5.33 6.59
CA VAL A 80 -13.24 -4.47 7.77
C VAL A 80 -14.52 -3.67 7.87
N THR A 81 -14.83 -3.25 9.09
CA THR A 81 -15.91 -2.33 9.41
C THR A 81 -15.37 -1.16 10.23
N ASP A 82 -16.15 -0.08 10.32
CA ASP A 82 -15.80 1.09 11.15
C ASP A 82 -15.56 0.72 12.63
N ALA A 83 -16.12 -0.39 13.11
CA ALA A 83 -15.89 -0.88 14.47
C ALA A 83 -14.42 -1.30 14.72
N GLN A 84 -13.68 -1.65 13.66
CA GLN A 84 -12.26 -2.00 13.74
C GLN A 84 -11.34 -0.80 13.51
N ARG A 85 -11.88 0.37 13.16
CA ARG A 85 -11.10 1.60 12.96
C ARG A 85 -10.82 2.26 14.32
N GLU A 86 -9.85 1.70 15.03
CA GLU A 86 -9.48 2.13 16.37
C GLU A 86 -8.39 3.21 16.39
N GLY A 87 -7.80 3.56 15.24
CA GLY A 87 -6.69 4.50 15.13
C GLY A 87 -6.80 5.45 13.93
N PRO A 88 -6.01 6.53 13.91
CA PRO A 88 -5.97 7.46 12.77
C PRO A 88 -5.24 6.88 11.54
N GLY A 89 -4.37 5.88 11.73
CA GLY A 89 -3.40 5.45 10.73
C GLY A 89 -2.32 6.52 10.51
N GLY A 90 -1.61 6.40 9.39
CA GLY A 90 -0.65 7.40 8.92
C GLY A 90 0.83 7.07 9.14
N GLY A 91 1.13 5.88 9.67
CA GLY A 91 2.51 5.42 9.87
C GLY A 91 3.18 6.04 11.10
N LEU A 92 4.46 5.72 11.28
CA LEU A 92 5.30 6.27 12.35
C LEU A 92 6.18 7.42 11.85
N ALA A 93 5.87 8.63 12.32
CA ALA A 93 6.67 9.82 12.01
C ALA A 93 8.15 9.70 12.47
N GLU A 94 8.42 8.92 13.51
CA GLU A 94 9.76 8.63 14.01
C GLU A 94 10.58 7.72 13.08
N GLU A 95 9.91 6.92 12.25
CA GLU A 95 10.52 6.13 11.18
C GLU A 95 10.61 6.92 9.86
N GLY A 96 10.15 8.17 9.86
CA GLY A 96 10.16 9.06 8.71
C GLY A 96 8.99 8.83 7.76
N GLU A 97 7.96 8.12 8.21
CA GLU A 97 6.78 7.84 7.41
C GLU A 97 5.83 9.03 7.38
N LEU A 98 5.25 9.25 6.20
CA LEU A 98 4.21 10.25 5.97
C LEU A 98 3.17 9.62 5.05
N ILE A 99 2.22 8.93 5.67
CA ILE A 99 1.21 8.15 4.95
C ILE A 99 -0.16 8.81 5.13
N GLU A 100 -0.92 8.86 4.04
CA GLU A 100 -2.33 9.27 4.06
C GLU A 100 -3.21 8.05 3.76
N VAL A 101 -4.14 7.74 4.66
CA VAL A 101 -5.10 6.66 4.47
C VAL A 101 -6.16 7.08 3.45
N THR A 102 -6.21 6.39 2.32
CA THR A 102 -7.18 6.66 1.26
C THR A 102 -8.25 5.57 1.20
N HIS A 103 -9.51 5.98 1.01
CA HIS A 103 -10.63 5.06 0.83
C HIS A 103 -11.11 5.20 -0.62
N LEU A 104 -10.90 4.16 -1.43
CA LEU A 104 -11.33 4.10 -2.82
C LEU A 104 -12.75 3.48 -2.88
N PRO A 105 -13.78 4.22 -3.31
CA PRO A 105 -15.10 3.65 -3.53
C PRO A 105 -15.04 2.54 -4.59
N LEU A 106 -15.86 1.51 -4.44
CA LEU A 106 -15.95 0.41 -5.41
C LEU A 106 -16.42 0.94 -6.78
N ASP A 107 -17.35 1.89 -6.76
CA ASP A 107 -17.69 2.66 -7.94
C ASP A 107 -16.48 3.49 -8.39
N GLY A 108 -16.03 3.29 -9.62
CA GLY A 108 -14.84 3.93 -10.18
C GLY A 108 -13.51 3.27 -9.81
N ALA A 109 -13.47 2.20 -9.01
CA ALA A 109 -12.21 1.53 -8.63
C ALA A 109 -11.42 1.03 -9.85
N GLN A 110 -12.11 0.44 -10.84
CA GLN A 110 -11.48 -0.01 -12.08
C GLN A 110 -10.92 1.17 -12.89
N ALA A 111 -11.69 2.25 -13.02
CA ALA A 111 -11.23 3.46 -13.72
C ALA A 111 -10.02 4.10 -13.04
N PHE A 112 -9.97 4.10 -11.70
CA PHE A 112 -8.81 4.51 -10.94
C PHE A 112 -7.60 3.61 -11.25
N ALA A 113 -7.76 2.29 -11.19
CA ALA A 113 -6.69 1.34 -11.46
C ALA A 113 -6.12 1.49 -12.88
N ASP A 114 -6.98 1.76 -13.86
CA ASP A 114 -6.61 1.89 -15.28
C ASP A 114 -6.01 3.27 -15.63
N ASN A 115 -6.22 4.29 -14.81
CA ASN A 115 -5.76 5.65 -15.12
C ASN A 115 -4.21 5.76 -15.03
N PRO A 116 -3.49 5.96 -16.15
CA PRO A 116 -2.03 6.02 -16.14
C PRO A 116 -1.45 7.31 -15.53
N ASP A 117 -2.26 8.36 -15.40
CA ASP A 117 -1.83 9.66 -14.88
C ASP A 117 -1.80 9.71 -13.34
N VAL A 118 -2.28 8.65 -12.68
CA VAL A 118 -2.25 8.50 -11.22
C VAL A 118 -1.12 7.53 -10.85
N PRO A 119 -0.05 8.02 -10.18
CA PRO A 119 1.04 7.17 -9.72
C PRO A 119 0.55 6.12 -8.72
N LYS A 120 0.77 4.85 -9.04
CA LYS A 120 0.38 3.74 -8.18
C LYS A 120 1.24 2.51 -8.43
N THR A 121 1.40 1.68 -7.42
CA THR A 121 2.17 0.44 -7.56
C THR A 121 1.39 -0.62 -8.33
N LEU A 122 2.12 -1.61 -8.88
CA LEU A 122 1.49 -2.79 -9.47
C LEU A 122 0.65 -3.57 -8.44
N GLY A 123 1.01 -3.50 -7.15
CA GLY A 123 0.24 -4.08 -6.06
C GLY A 123 -1.17 -3.51 -5.98
N VAL A 124 -1.33 -2.19 -6.11
CA VAL A 124 -2.66 -1.54 -6.15
C VAL A 124 -3.47 -2.00 -7.35
N ILE A 125 -2.87 -2.00 -8.55
CA ILE A 125 -3.55 -2.44 -9.78
C ILE A 125 -4.02 -3.90 -9.65
N PHE A 126 -3.14 -4.79 -9.19
CA PHE A 126 -3.46 -6.19 -8.97
C PHE A 126 -4.51 -6.38 -7.88
N GLY A 127 -4.40 -5.66 -6.75
CA GLY A 127 -5.33 -5.79 -5.63
C GLY A 127 -6.75 -5.37 -5.99
N VAL A 128 -6.92 -4.25 -6.71
CA VAL A 128 -8.23 -3.83 -7.22
C VAL A 128 -8.79 -4.87 -8.20
N SER A 129 -8.00 -5.28 -9.18
CA SER A 129 -8.42 -6.28 -10.17
C SER A 129 -8.81 -7.61 -9.51
N TRP A 130 -7.99 -8.11 -8.58
CA TRP A 130 -8.27 -9.34 -7.84
C TRP A 130 -9.55 -9.21 -7.01
N PHE A 131 -9.74 -8.11 -6.28
CA PHE A 131 -10.94 -7.89 -5.48
C PHE A 131 -12.20 -7.90 -6.36
N LEU A 132 -12.20 -7.14 -7.45
CA LEU A 132 -13.34 -7.03 -8.36
C LEU A 132 -13.69 -8.36 -9.04
N ASN A 133 -12.72 -9.23 -9.27
CA ASN A 133 -12.95 -10.53 -9.93
C ASN A 133 -13.20 -11.68 -8.95
N CYS A 134 -12.65 -11.63 -7.73
CA CYS A 134 -12.63 -12.76 -6.81
C CYS A 134 -13.47 -12.57 -5.54
N VAL A 135 -13.82 -11.33 -5.18
CA VAL A 135 -14.57 -11.02 -3.97
C VAL A 135 -15.89 -10.32 -4.31
N ALA A 136 -15.83 -9.23 -5.07
CA ALA A 136 -17.00 -8.39 -5.37
C ALA A 136 -18.23 -9.17 -5.90
N PRO A 137 -18.09 -10.18 -6.80
CA PRO A 137 -19.25 -10.95 -7.26
C PRO A 137 -19.99 -11.71 -6.16
N GLY A 138 -19.29 -12.04 -5.06
CA GLY A 138 -19.86 -12.71 -3.89
C GLY A 138 -20.54 -11.77 -2.89
N LEU A 139 -20.30 -10.45 -2.99
CA LEU A 139 -20.86 -9.46 -2.07
C LEU A 139 -22.30 -9.04 -2.43
N GLY A 140 -22.82 -9.45 -3.58
CA GLY A 140 -24.18 -9.12 -4.01
C GLY A 140 -24.41 -7.62 -4.24
N LEU A 141 -23.33 -6.86 -4.43
CA LEU A 141 -23.37 -5.43 -4.74
C LEU A 141 -23.81 -5.27 -6.20
N GLN A 142 -25.10 -5.04 -6.43
CA GLN A 142 -25.66 -4.58 -7.71
C GLN A 142 -25.77 -3.06 -7.73
#